data_AF-A0A7C2JTJ9-F1
#
_entry.id   AF-A0A7C2JTJ9-F1
#
_cell.length_a   1.000
_cell.length_b   1.000
_cell.length_c   1.000
_cell.angle_alpha   90.00
_cell.angle_beta   90.00
_cell.angle_gamma   90.00
#
_symmetry.space_group_name_H-M   'P 1'
#
loop_
_entity.id
_entity.type
_entity.pdbx_description
1 polymer ?
#
loop_
_entity_poly.entity_id
_entity_poly.type
_entity_poly.pdbx_seq_one_letter_code
_entity_poly.pdbx_strand_id
1 'polypeptide(L)'
;MRFGLLASIGLCVPALGQAQSLQLDFAAESDAFGDAAAEYRSIWQADGERIVEVMERLTGLEFEAGPVRVIVHEGISFSGYRDIPMRMRASYSRSTKQATLVHELAHRLISERVPGSFEDHPIIFLFVYDAWVELWGREFAHREVEVESARRGPSNYAGTWQSVLALSADERAQRFQQFLREHPQR
;
A
#
# COMPACT_ATOMS: atom_id res chain seq x y z
N MET A 1 -37.73 7.33 59.49
CA MET A 1 -37.72 6.89 58.08
C MET A 1 -36.65 7.68 57.34
N ARG A 2 -35.53 7.04 56.96
CA ARG A 2 -34.44 7.67 56.20
C ARG A 2 -34.55 7.17 54.76
N PHE A 3 -34.85 8.07 53.83
CA PHE A 3 -34.78 7.80 52.40
C PHE A 3 -33.33 8.00 51.94
N GLY A 4 -32.70 6.93 51.45
CA GLY A 4 -31.41 6.99 50.77
C GLY A 4 -31.63 7.34 49.29
N LEU A 5 -30.99 8.41 48.83
CA LEU A 5 -30.93 8.78 47.42
C LEU A 5 -29.66 8.18 46.83
N LEU A 6 -29.80 7.18 45.96
CA LEU A 6 -28.70 6.66 45.14
C LEU A 6 -28.57 7.54 43.89
N ALA A 7 -27.45 8.24 43.77
CA ALA A 7 -27.07 8.96 42.57
C ALA A 7 -26.41 8.00 41.59
N SER A 8 -27.07 7.70 40.47
CA SER A 8 -26.50 6.95 39.36
C SER A 8 -25.62 7.88 38.51
N ILE A 9 -24.31 7.73 38.61
CA ILE A 9 -23.35 8.39 37.72
C ILE A 9 -23.35 7.63 36.39
N GLY A 10 -24.00 8.21 35.37
CA GLY A 10 -23.90 7.74 33.99
C GLY A 10 -22.51 8.08 33.44
N LEU A 11 -21.68 7.07 33.26
CA LEU A 11 -20.44 7.20 32.50
C LEU A 11 -20.78 7.30 31.01
N CYS A 12 -20.79 8.52 30.47
CA CYS A 12 -20.66 8.74 29.04
C CYS A 12 -19.26 8.29 28.61
N VAL A 13 -19.16 7.12 27.98
CA VAL A 13 -17.97 6.76 27.20
C VAL A 13 -18.03 7.62 25.93
N PRO A 14 -17.06 8.51 25.68
CA PRO A 14 -17.00 9.20 24.41
C PRO A 14 -16.77 8.15 23.32
N ALA A 15 -17.63 8.13 22.30
CA ALA A 15 -17.35 7.41 21.07
C ALA A 15 -16.09 8.03 20.46
N LEU A 16 -14.94 7.38 20.67
CA LEU A 16 -13.74 7.65 19.91
C LEU A 16 -14.12 7.43 18.44
N GLY A 17 -14.18 8.51 17.67
CA GLY A 17 -14.41 8.43 16.24
C GLY A 17 -13.39 7.46 15.65
N GLN A 18 -13.87 6.43 14.96
CA GLN A 18 -12.98 5.52 14.25
C GLN A 18 -12.11 6.37 13.33
N ALA A 19 -10.80 6.33 13.52
CA ALA A 19 -9.86 6.89 12.55
C ALA A 19 -10.24 6.33 11.18
N GLN A 20 -10.40 7.21 10.19
CA GLN A 20 -10.83 6.79 8.86
C GLN A 20 -9.69 5.96 8.25
N SER A 21 -9.89 4.64 8.15
CA SER A 21 -8.91 3.74 7.55
C SER A 21 -8.98 3.80 6.02
N LEU A 22 -7.88 3.44 5.36
CA LEU A 22 -7.86 3.26 3.91
C LEU A 22 -8.93 2.24 3.49
N GLN A 23 -9.75 2.60 2.51
CA GLN A 23 -10.72 1.71 1.89
C GLN A 23 -10.51 1.73 0.38
N LEU A 24 -10.55 0.56 -0.26
CA LEU A 24 -10.42 0.42 -1.71
C LEU A 24 -11.74 -0.04 -2.33
N ASP A 25 -12.21 0.68 -3.33
CA ASP A 25 -13.40 0.32 -4.11
C ASP A 25 -13.01 -0.17 -5.51
N PHE A 26 -13.15 -1.46 -5.75
CA PHE A 26 -12.73 -2.11 -6.99
C PHE A 26 -13.87 -2.20 -8.01
N ALA A 27 -13.64 -1.59 -9.18
CA ALA A 27 -14.49 -1.66 -10.35
C ALA A 27 -13.70 -2.18 -11.56
N ALA A 28 -14.34 -3.01 -12.39
CA ALA A 28 -13.78 -3.40 -13.68
C ALA A 28 -14.00 -2.28 -14.72
N GLU A 29 -13.04 -2.05 -15.62
CA GLU A 29 -13.21 -1.11 -16.73
C GLU A 29 -14.25 -1.59 -17.75
N SER A 30 -14.40 -2.91 -17.89
CA SER A 30 -15.43 -3.55 -18.71
C SER A 30 -15.79 -4.92 -18.12
N ASP A 31 -16.89 -5.51 -18.59
CA ASP A 31 -17.36 -6.84 -18.14
C ASP A 31 -16.29 -7.94 -18.31
N ALA A 32 -15.41 -7.80 -19.31
CA ALA A 32 -14.31 -8.74 -19.55
C ALA A 32 -13.28 -8.82 -18.41
N PHE A 33 -13.23 -7.81 -17.53
CA PHE A 33 -12.31 -7.77 -16.38
C PHE A 33 -13.02 -8.00 -15.03
N GLY A 34 -14.29 -8.45 -15.05
CA GLY A 34 -15.08 -8.70 -13.85
C GLY A 34 -14.42 -9.68 -12.87
N ASP A 35 -13.90 -10.80 -13.36
CA ASP A 35 -13.23 -11.81 -12.53
C ASP A 35 -11.95 -11.27 -11.90
N ALA A 36 -11.16 -10.49 -12.64
CA ALA A 36 -9.95 -9.87 -12.11
C ALA A 36 -10.27 -8.82 -11.03
N ALA A 37 -11.34 -8.05 -11.19
CA ALA A 37 -11.82 -7.12 -10.17
C ALA A 37 -12.31 -7.84 -8.91
N ALA A 38 -13.03 -8.95 -9.07
CA ALA A 38 -13.42 -9.81 -7.96
C ALA A 38 -12.21 -10.40 -7.24
N GLU A 39 -11.17 -10.80 -7.98
CA GLU A 39 -9.94 -11.33 -7.40
C GLU A 39 -9.19 -10.27 -6.58
N TYR A 40 -9.01 -9.05 -7.10
CA TYR A 40 -8.42 -7.94 -6.34
C TYR A 40 -9.23 -7.62 -5.07
N ARG A 41 -10.56 -7.60 -5.17
CA ARG A 41 -11.43 -7.43 -4.00
C ARG A 41 -11.22 -8.53 -2.97
N SER A 42 -11.08 -9.79 -3.41
CA SER A 42 -10.81 -10.92 -2.51
C SER A 42 -9.46 -10.81 -1.79
N ILE A 43 -8.44 -10.28 -2.48
CA ILE A 43 -7.13 -10.02 -1.88
C ILE A 43 -7.27 -8.93 -0.81
N TRP A 44 -7.93 -7.81 -1.13
CA TRP A 44 -8.12 -6.72 -0.19
C TRP A 44 -8.93 -7.12 1.04
N GLN A 45 -9.99 -7.91 0.86
CA GLN A 45 -10.79 -8.43 1.98
C GLN A 45 -10.00 -9.37 2.90
N ALA A 46 -9.06 -10.14 2.36
CA ALA A 46 -8.27 -11.09 3.13
C ALA A 46 -7.06 -10.44 3.83
N ASP A 47 -6.37 -9.53 3.14
CA ASP A 47 -5.06 -9.02 3.55
C ASP A 47 -5.04 -7.50 3.82
N GLY A 48 -6.08 -6.75 3.48
CA GLY A 48 -6.06 -5.27 3.41
C GLY A 48 -5.67 -4.59 4.73
N GLU A 49 -6.26 -5.01 5.85
CA GLU A 49 -5.91 -4.48 7.17
C GLU A 49 -4.43 -4.74 7.50
N ARG A 50 -3.94 -5.94 7.21
CA ARG A 50 -2.54 -6.33 7.45
C ARG A 50 -1.57 -5.59 6.53
N ILE A 51 -1.95 -5.35 5.28
CA ILE A 51 -1.19 -4.55 4.32
C ILE A 51 -1.00 -3.13 4.86
N VAL A 52 -2.09 -2.49 5.30
CA VAL A 52 -2.05 -1.14 5.89
C VAL A 52 -1.14 -1.11 7.10
N GLU A 53 -1.36 -2.00 8.07
CA GLU A 53 -0.57 -2.08 9.31
C GLU A 53 0.93 -2.24 9.03
N VAL A 54 1.29 -3.19 8.16
CA VAL A 54 2.70 -3.45 7.80
C VAL A 54 3.33 -2.24 7.14
N MET A 55 2.67 -1.64 6.15
CA MET A 55 3.25 -0.53 5.40
C MET A 55 3.37 0.74 6.25
N GLU A 56 2.35 1.07 7.04
CA GLU A 56 2.40 2.22 7.95
C GLU A 56 3.48 2.03 9.02
N ARG A 57 3.61 0.83 9.59
CA ARG A 57 4.64 0.53 10.58
C ARG A 57 6.07 0.59 10.01
N LEU A 58 6.29 0.05 8.81
CA LEU A 58 7.62 0.06 8.17
C LEU A 58 8.08 1.47 7.78
N THR A 59 7.12 2.33 7.43
CA THR A 59 7.43 3.67 6.89
C THR A 59 7.30 4.78 7.94
N GLY A 60 6.45 4.61 8.95
CA GLY A 60 6.02 5.69 9.84
C GLY A 60 5.10 6.71 9.16
N LEU A 61 4.54 6.38 7.99
CA LEU A 61 3.54 7.18 7.28
C LEU A 61 2.14 6.60 7.51
N GLU A 62 1.12 7.41 7.28
CA GLU A 62 -0.28 6.99 7.33
C GLU A 62 -0.88 7.09 5.92
N PHE A 63 -1.76 6.15 5.56
CA PHE A 63 -2.53 6.25 4.34
C PHE A 63 -3.61 7.33 4.43
N GLU A 64 -3.99 7.88 3.27
CA GLU A 64 -5.18 8.72 3.21
C GLU A 64 -6.45 7.92 3.51
N ALA A 65 -7.43 8.61 4.11
CA ALA A 65 -8.75 8.06 4.32
C ALA A 65 -9.41 7.70 2.98
N GLY A 66 -10.06 6.54 2.93
CA GLY A 66 -10.83 6.11 1.77
C GLY A 66 -12.19 6.82 1.61
N PRO A 67 -12.95 6.47 0.56
CA PRO A 67 -12.65 5.41 -0.40
C PRO A 67 -11.72 5.87 -1.54
N VAL A 68 -10.71 5.06 -1.84
CA VAL A 68 -9.89 5.17 -3.05
C VAL A 68 -10.49 4.26 -4.12
N ARG A 69 -10.83 4.84 -5.27
CA ARG A 69 -11.34 4.08 -6.41
C ARG A 69 -10.21 3.33 -7.12
N VAL A 70 -10.44 2.06 -7.43
CA VAL A 70 -9.52 1.18 -8.16
C VAL A 70 -10.20 0.65 -9.42
N ILE A 71 -9.61 0.94 -10.58
CA ILE A 71 -10.10 0.50 -11.89
C ILE A 71 -9.25 -0.66 -12.40
N VAL A 72 -9.84 -1.84 -12.55
CA VAL A 72 -9.16 -3.03 -13.09
C VAL A 72 -9.32 -3.08 -14.61
N HIS A 73 -8.18 -3.10 -15.30
CA HIS A 73 -8.12 -3.02 -16.77
C HIS A 73 -6.90 -3.77 -17.32
N GLU A 74 -6.72 -3.82 -18.65
CA GLU A 74 -5.47 -4.32 -19.24
C GLU A 74 -4.53 -3.16 -19.59
N GLY A 75 -3.37 -3.09 -18.94
CA GLY A 75 -2.38 -2.03 -19.12
C GLY A 75 -1.42 -1.90 -17.93
N ILE A 76 -0.59 -0.85 -17.94
CA ILE A 76 0.34 -0.57 -16.83
C ILE A 76 -0.48 -0.21 -15.58
N SER A 77 -0.13 -0.82 -14.45
CA SER A 77 -0.75 -0.46 -13.17
C SER A 77 -0.26 0.92 -12.73
N PHE A 78 -1.09 1.64 -11.98
CA PHE A 78 -0.86 3.03 -11.63
C PHE A 78 -1.51 3.34 -10.29
N SER A 79 -0.74 3.94 -9.39
CA SER A 79 -1.15 4.29 -8.03
C SER A 79 -2.25 5.34 -7.94
N GLY A 80 -2.43 6.15 -9.00
CA GLY A 80 -3.27 7.33 -8.89
C GLY A 80 -2.79 8.26 -7.77
N TYR A 81 -3.63 9.22 -7.40
CA TYR A 81 -3.40 10.07 -6.25
C TYR A 81 -4.61 10.97 -5.99
N ARG A 82 -5.02 11.13 -4.72
CA ARG A 82 -6.25 11.85 -4.34
C ARG A 82 -7.44 11.40 -5.19
N ASP A 83 -8.06 12.32 -5.93
CA ASP A 83 -9.21 12.07 -6.80
C ASP A 83 -8.88 11.23 -8.05
N ILE A 84 -7.60 10.97 -8.33
CA ILE A 84 -7.18 10.13 -9.45
C ILE A 84 -7.20 8.66 -8.99
N PRO A 85 -7.99 7.79 -9.66
CA PRO A 85 -8.14 6.40 -9.26
C PRO A 85 -6.85 5.62 -9.45
N MET A 86 -6.65 4.61 -8.61
CA MET A 86 -5.71 3.53 -8.88
C MET A 86 -6.16 2.76 -10.12
N ARG A 87 -5.20 2.21 -10.85
CA ARG A 87 -5.45 1.33 -11.98
C ARG A 87 -4.64 0.06 -11.85
N MET A 88 -5.27 -1.09 -12.02
CA MET A 88 -4.64 -2.40 -11.76
C MET A 88 -4.78 -3.32 -12.96
N ARG A 89 -3.68 -3.98 -13.35
CA ARG A 89 -3.69 -4.89 -14.50
C ARG A 89 -4.49 -6.17 -14.22
N ALA A 90 -5.42 -6.50 -15.11
CA ALA A 90 -6.30 -7.66 -14.99
C ALA A 90 -5.57 -8.99 -15.18
N SER A 91 -4.67 -9.08 -16.17
CA SER A 91 -4.02 -10.33 -16.61
C SER A 91 -2.95 -10.90 -15.67
N TYR A 92 -2.60 -10.22 -14.58
CA TYR A 92 -1.62 -10.74 -13.63
C TYR A 92 -2.11 -12.02 -12.93
N SER A 93 -1.18 -12.90 -12.55
CA SER A 93 -1.46 -14.01 -11.65
C SER A 93 -1.90 -13.47 -10.29
N ARG A 94 -2.55 -14.29 -9.45
CA ARG A 94 -2.96 -13.88 -8.10
C ARG A 94 -1.79 -13.31 -7.27
N SER A 95 -0.63 -13.97 -7.28
CA SER A 95 0.55 -13.50 -6.52
C SER A 95 1.05 -12.16 -7.03
N THR A 96 1.10 -11.98 -8.35
CA THR A 96 1.52 -10.71 -8.94
C THR A 96 0.47 -9.62 -8.74
N LYS A 97 -0.83 -9.95 -8.65
CA LYS A 97 -1.86 -8.99 -8.20
C LYS A 97 -1.62 -8.54 -6.76
N GLN A 98 -1.30 -9.45 -5.85
CA GLN A 98 -0.96 -9.13 -4.45
C GLN A 98 0.25 -8.18 -4.37
N ALA A 99 1.35 -8.55 -5.03
CA ALA A 99 2.56 -7.73 -5.03
C ALA A 99 2.34 -6.37 -5.69
N THR A 100 1.67 -6.34 -6.84
CA THR A 100 1.36 -5.09 -7.55
C THR A 100 0.46 -4.19 -6.70
N LEU A 101 -0.52 -4.72 -5.96
CA LEU A 101 -1.35 -3.91 -5.06
C LEU A 101 -0.49 -3.18 -4.02
N VAL A 102 0.43 -3.89 -3.37
CA VAL A 102 1.36 -3.29 -2.39
C VAL A 102 2.30 -2.29 -3.07
N HIS A 103 2.79 -2.58 -4.28
CA HIS A 103 3.64 -1.67 -5.06
C HIS A 103 2.92 -0.34 -5.35
N GLU A 104 1.70 -0.40 -5.89
CA GLU A 104 0.94 0.82 -6.21
C GLU A 104 0.52 1.57 -4.95
N LEU A 105 0.19 0.87 -3.87
CA LEU A 105 -0.05 1.50 -2.56
C LEU A 105 1.21 2.18 -2.02
N ALA A 106 2.41 1.64 -2.28
CA ALA A 106 3.66 2.25 -1.82
C ALA A 106 3.91 3.59 -2.49
N HIS A 107 3.68 3.68 -3.81
CA HIS A 107 3.68 4.97 -4.52
C HIS A 107 2.65 5.94 -3.93
N ARG A 108 1.44 5.46 -3.66
CA ARG A 108 0.37 6.29 -3.11
C ARG A 108 0.71 6.80 -1.70
N LEU A 109 1.34 5.97 -0.87
CA LEU A 109 1.74 6.31 0.50
C LEU A 109 2.78 7.45 0.55
N ILE A 110 3.71 7.49 -0.40
CA ILE A 110 4.76 8.52 -0.44
C ILE A 110 4.41 9.75 -1.31
N SER A 111 3.24 9.75 -1.94
CA SER A 111 2.85 10.74 -2.95
C SER A 111 2.90 12.20 -2.47
N GLU A 112 2.55 12.49 -1.21
CA GLU A 112 2.68 13.83 -0.61
C GLU A 112 4.15 14.26 -0.38
N ARG A 113 5.10 13.32 -0.47
CA ARG A 113 6.54 13.56 -0.25
C ARG A 113 7.31 13.76 -1.55
N VAL A 114 6.80 13.23 -2.66
CA VAL A 114 7.49 13.28 -3.96
C VAL A 114 6.78 14.21 -4.96
N PRO A 115 7.51 15.07 -5.70
CA PRO A 115 6.94 15.72 -6.87
C PRO A 115 6.59 14.69 -7.96
N GLY A 116 5.54 14.94 -8.75
CA GLY A 116 5.06 13.98 -9.76
C GLY A 116 6.04 13.63 -10.90
N SER A 117 7.19 14.31 -11.02
CA SER A 117 8.25 14.00 -11.99
C SER A 117 9.40 13.17 -11.38
N PHE A 118 9.26 12.75 -10.13
CA PHE A 118 10.31 12.06 -9.37
C PHE A 118 10.28 10.56 -9.70
N GLU A 119 11.45 9.97 -10.00
CA GLU A 119 11.56 8.51 -10.10
C GLU A 119 11.56 7.93 -8.69
N ASP A 120 10.42 7.40 -8.30
CA ASP A 120 10.10 6.98 -6.93
C ASP A 120 10.33 5.48 -6.67
N HIS A 121 10.55 4.67 -7.71
CA HIS A 121 10.88 3.25 -7.57
C HIS A 121 12.07 2.97 -6.63
N PRO A 122 13.20 3.68 -6.71
CA PRO A 122 14.31 3.48 -5.77
C PRO A 122 13.92 3.76 -4.31
N ILE A 123 12.90 4.59 -4.07
CA ILE A 123 12.43 4.93 -2.73
C ILE A 123 11.45 3.88 -2.24
N ILE A 124 10.43 3.51 -3.03
CA ILE A 124 9.44 2.52 -2.59
C ILE A 124 10.09 1.14 -2.40
N PHE A 125 11.11 0.78 -3.19
CA PHE A 125 11.79 -0.50 -3.05
C PHE A 125 12.53 -0.63 -1.71
N LEU A 126 12.83 0.48 -1.03
CA LEU A 126 13.43 0.46 0.31
C LEU A 126 12.52 -0.24 1.33
N PHE A 127 11.21 -0.31 1.11
CA PHE A 127 10.30 -0.96 2.08
C PHE A 127 9.34 -1.98 1.46
N VAL A 128 9.06 -1.93 0.15
CA VAL A 128 8.14 -2.87 -0.51
C VAL A 128 8.62 -4.32 -0.40
N TYR A 129 9.92 -4.58 -0.55
CA TYR A 129 10.44 -5.94 -0.36
C TYR A 129 10.19 -6.46 1.06
N ASP A 130 10.47 -5.65 2.07
CA ASP A 130 10.25 -6.03 3.47
C ASP A 130 8.76 -6.21 3.78
N ALA A 131 7.89 -5.38 3.20
CA ALA A 131 6.45 -5.55 3.28
C ALA A 131 6.00 -6.90 2.67
N TRP A 132 6.51 -7.27 1.49
CA TRP A 132 6.20 -8.58 0.89
C TRP A 132 6.71 -9.75 1.74
N VAL A 133 7.91 -9.63 2.33
CA VAL A 133 8.47 -10.66 3.22
C VAL A 133 7.58 -10.87 4.44
N GLU A 134 7.09 -9.79 5.07
CA GLU A 134 6.23 -9.89 6.24
C GLU A 134 4.81 -10.40 5.91
N LEU A 135 4.26 -9.99 4.76
CA LEU A 135 2.92 -10.37 4.36
C LEU A 135 2.86 -11.83 3.89
N TRP A 136 3.80 -12.25 3.04
CA TRP A 136 3.68 -13.54 2.35
C TRP A 136 4.98 -14.35 2.31
N GLY A 137 6.02 -13.91 3.02
CA GLY A 137 7.26 -14.64 3.18
C GLY A 137 8.31 -14.33 2.12
N ARG A 138 9.54 -14.76 2.40
CA ARG A 138 10.71 -14.47 1.56
C ARG A 138 10.63 -15.06 0.16
N GLU A 139 10.08 -16.26 0.01
CA GLU A 139 9.94 -16.91 -1.30
C GLU A 139 9.00 -16.11 -2.22
N PHE A 140 7.89 -15.61 -1.66
CA PHE A 140 6.99 -14.71 -2.38
C PHE A 140 7.72 -13.44 -2.82
N ALA A 141 8.40 -12.78 -1.88
CA ALA A 141 9.11 -11.54 -2.16
C ALA A 141 10.18 -11.72 -3.25
N HIS A 142 10.98 -12.78 -3.21
CA HIS A 142 11.98 -13.06 -4.26
C HIS A 142 11.34 -13.28 -5.63
N ARG A 143 10.26 -14.06 -5.70
CA ARG A 143 9.57 -14.30 -6.97
C ARG A 143 9.03 -13.02 -7.57
N GLU A 144 8.44 -12.15 -6.76
CA GLU A 144 7.85 -10.91 -7.27
C GLU A 144 8.95 -9.88 -7.64
N VAL A 145 10.10 -9.90 -6.98
CA VAL A 145 11.31 -9.19 -7.45
C VAL A 145 11.76 -9.69 -8.82
N GLU A 146 11.76 -11.00 -9.07
CA GLU A 146 12.09 -11.56 -10.40
C GLU A 146 11.10 -11.10 -11.47
N VAL A 147 9.79 -11.15 -11.15
CA VAL A 147 8.71 -10.68 -12.05
C VAL A 147 8.87 -9.20 -12.38
N GLU A 148 9.12 -8.37 -11.37
CA GLU A 148 9.33 -6.94 -11.56
C GLU A 148 10.62 -6.63 -12.31
N SER A 149 11.72 -7.32 -12.01
CA SER A 149 13.00 -7.16 -12.70
C SER A 149 12.94 -7.53 -14.18
N ALA A 150 12.00 -8.39 -14.58
CA ALA A 150 11.76 -8.75 -15.97
C ALA A 150 10.92 -7.71 -16.75
N ARG A 151 10.34 -6.71 -16.07
CA ARG A 151 9.54 -5.66 -16.72
C ARG A 151 10.42 -4.83 -17.65
N ARG A 152 9.90 -4.55 -18.84
CA ARG A 152 10.52 -3.65 -19.81
C ARG A 152 9.82 -2.31 -19.77
N GLY A 153 10.57 -1.22 -19.76
CA GLY A 153 10.03 0.12 -19.68
C GLY A 153 11.14 1.16 -19.53
N PRO A 154 10.77 2.43 -19.29
CA PRO A 154 11.74 3.51 -19.09
C PRO A 154 12.56 3.36 -17.80
N SER A 155 12.02 2.70 -16.76
CA SER A 155 12.70 2.47 -15.49
C SER A 155 13.53 1.19 -15.51
N ASN A 156 14.74 1.26 -14.95
CA ASN A 156 15.64 0.10 -14.79
C ASN A 156 15.32 -0.70 -13.52
N TYR A 157 14.19 -1.41 -13.54
CA TYR A 157 13.72 -2.20 -12.39
C TYR A 157 14.77 -3.19 -11.87
N ALA A 158 15.42 -3.95 -12.76
CA ALA A 158 16.42 -4.93 -12.38
C ALA A 158 17.61 -4.29 -11.64
N GLY A 159 18.15 -3.19 -12.17
CA GLY A 159 19.25 -2.46 -11.53
C GLY A 159 18.86 -1.83 -10.19
N THR A 160 17.64 -1.29 -10.10
CA THR A 160 17.12 -0.70 -8.86
C THR A 160 16.92 -1.78 -7.79
N TRP A 161 16.29 -2.90 -8.12
CA TRP A 161 16.14 -4.03 -7.19
C TRP A 161 17.49 -4.57 -6.73
N GLN A 162 18.44 -4.77 -7.65
CA GLN A 162 19.79 -5.20 -7.30
C GLN A 162 20.47 -4.24 -6.32
N SER A 163 20.37 -2.93 -6.57
CA SER A 163 21.00 -1.90 -5.73
C SER A 163 20.38 -1.83 -4.34
N VAL A 164 19.05 -1.96 -4.25
CA VAL A 164 18.31 -1.89 -2.98
C VAL A 164 18.48 -3.17 -2.16
N LEU A 165 18.50 -4.34 -2.80
CA LEU A 165 18.70 -5.62 -2.12
C LEU A 165 20.16 -5.93 -1.76
N ALA A 166 21.11 -5.13 -2.26
CA ALA A 166 22.48 -5.12 -1.74
C ALA A 166 22.58 -4.53 -0.33
N LEU A 167 21.56 -3.79 0.11
CA LEU A 167 21.45 -3.24 1.46
C LEU A 167 20.82 -4.28 2.39
N SER A 168 21.21 -4.23 3.67
CA SER A 168 20.45 -4.87 4.75
C SER A 168 19.10 -4.20 4.98
N ALA A 169 18.20 -4.86 5.70
CA ALA A 169 16.90 -4.28 6.08
C ALA A 169 17.07 -2.98 6.88
N ASP A 170 18.02 -2.94 7.82
CA ASP A 170 18.32 -1.75 8.61
C ASP A 170 18.83 -0.59 7.75
N GLU A 171 19.71 -0.87 6.78
CA GLU A 171 20.20 0.15 5.85
C GLU A 171 19.09 0.69 4.95
N ARG A 172 18.18 -0.18 4.47
CA ARG A 172 17.01 0.28 3.70
C ARG A 172 16.11 1.19 4.55
N ALA A 173 15.79 0.77 5.77
CA ALA A 173 14.99 1.56 6.71
C ALA A 173 15.66 2.92 7.01
N GLN A 174 16.97 2.94 7.28
CA GLN A 174 17.72 4.17 7.53
C GLN A 174 17.70 5.12 6.32
N ARG A 175 17.86 4.59 5.10
CA ARG A 175 17.76 5.39 3.87
C ARG A 175 16.36 5.94 3.65
N PHE A 176 15.32 5.16 3.94
CA PHE A 176 13.95 5.64 3.86
C PHE A 176 13.69 6.76 4.89
N GLN A 177 14.16 6.60 6.12
CA GLN A 177 14.07 7.65 7.13
C GLN A 177 14.86 8.91 6.75
N GLN A 178 16.00 8.76 6.07
CA GLN A 178 16.71 9.90 5.48
C GLN A 178 15.88 10.60 4.42
N PHE A 179 15.28 9.85 3.49
CA PHE A 179 14.39 10.39 2.48
C PHE A 179 13.25 11.22 3.11
N LEU A 180 12.59 10.72 4.17
CA LEU A 180 11.52 11.45 4.86
C LEU A 180 11.98 12.77 5.50
N ARG A 181 13.22 12.85 5.99
CA ARG A 181 13.78 14.09 6.56
C ARG A 181 14.09 15.12 5.47
N GLU A 182 14.53 14.66 4.31
CA GLU A 182 14.85 15.51 3.16
C GLU A 182 13.59 15.97 2.40
N HIS A 183 12.50 15.23 2.54
CA HIS A 183 11.21 15.45 1.88
C HIS A 183 10.08 15.57 2.92
N PRO A 184 10.02 16.69 3.68
CA PRO A 184 8.92 16.93 4.59
C PRO A 184 7.59 17.00 3.81
N GLN A 185 6.50 16.67 4.51
CA GLN A 185 5.15 16.76 3.95
C GLN A 185 4.88 18.19 3.46
N ARG A 186 4.31 18.29 2.25
CA ARG A 186 3.98 19.56 1.61
C ARG A 186 2.64 20.12 2.06
#